data_AF-A0A250JHE8-F1
#
_entry.id   AF-A0A250JHE8-F1
#
_cell.length_a   1.000
_cell.length_b   1.000
_cell.length_c   1.000
_cell.angle_alpha   90.00
_cell.angle_beta   90.00
_cell.angle_gamma   90.00
#
_symmetry.space_group_name_H-M   'P 1'
#
loop_
_entity.id
_entity.type
_entity.pdbx_description
1 polymer ?
#
loop_
_entity_poly.entity_id
_entity_poly.type
_entity_poly.pdbx_seq_one_letter_code
_entity_poly.pdbx_strand_id
1 'polypeptide(L)'
;MLPSKEDLIATVRKYYNSSNAFMFTTEPSPETKRHDDIWKQWIAHMEPWYAFRDELRSALPDYTIGETYPSMDGGPRCMVYLPKESWFPQSNWDVVGCVSLLAPVYFVYGVEWDYIDGRRQNFRASFEQPPPNMAWPDQVVAMTIEKMFGFSAFPRELAETPVPLYAGLLEPSETTLFHTLFTSDPSNIP
;
A
#
# COMPACT_ATOMS: atom_id res chain seq x y z
N MET A 1 -11.32 5.01 14.74
CA MET A 1 -11.74 3.71 15.31
C MET A 1 -11.62 2.70 14.18
N LEU A 2 -10.92 1.60 14.40
CA LEU A 2 -10.73 0.57 13.38
C LEU A 2 -12.08 -0.11 13.05
N PRO A 3 -12.49 -0.20 11.77
CA PRO A 3 -13.70 -0.94 11.40
C PRO A 3 -13.58 -2.43 11.72
N SER A 4 -14.71 -3.11 11.95
CA SER A 4 -14.70 -4.56 12.19
C SER A 4 -14.25 -5.32 10.94
N LYS A 5 -13.77 -6.56 11.12
CA LYS A 5 -13.39 -7.44 10.02
C LYS A 5 -14.55 -7.65 9.04
N GLU A 6 -15.75 -7.86 9.56
CA GLU A 6 -16.97 -8.07 8.79
C GLU A 6 -17.34 -6.83 7.97
N ASP A 7 -17.20 -5.63 8.57
CA ASP A 7 -17.44 -4.36 7.87
C ASP A 7 -16.42 -4.13 6.75
N LEU A 8 -15.15 -4.45 6.98
CA LEU A 8 -14.11 -4.36 5.96
C LEU A 8 -14.39 -5.30 4.79
N ILE A 9 -14.72 -6.57 5.06
CA ILE A 9 -15.10 -7.54 4.03
C ILE A 9 -16.34 -7.07 3.25
N ALA A 10 -17.37 -6.59 3.96
CA ALA A 10 -18.58 -6.06 3.34
C ALA A 10 -18.28 -4.82 2.47
N THR A 11 -17.29 -4.03 2.84
CA THR A 11 -16.84 -2.85 2.10
C THR A 11 -16.12 -3.25 0.82
N VAL A 12 -15.07 -4.08 0.89
CA VAL A 12 -14.29 -4.47 -0.30
C VAL A 12 -15.12 -5.24 -1.32
N ARG A 13 -16.14 -6.01 -0.89
CA ARG A 13 -17.10 -6.69 -1.79
C ARG A 13 -17.89 -5.75 -2.69
N LYS A 14 -17.97 -4.45 -2.38
CA LYS A 14 -18.62 -3.46 -3.24
C LYS A 14 -17.71 -3.00 -4.38
N TYR A 15 -16.40 -3.21 -4.29
CA TYR A 15 -15.42 -2.63 -5.21
C TYR A 15 -14.64 -3.67 -6.00
N TYR A 16 -14.68 -4.94 -5.59
CA TYR A 16 -13.97 -6.03 -6.26
C TYR A 16 -14.91 -7.14 -6.73
N ASN A 17 -14.58 -7.72 -7.88
CA ASN A 17 -15.36 -8.80 -8.49
C ASN A 17 -15.10 -10.14 -7.76
N SER A 18 -16.13 -10.97 -7.62
CA SER A 18 -16.00 -12.35 -7.10
C SER A 18 -15.89 -13.41 -8.19
N SER A 19 -15.92 -13.00 -9.46
CA SER A 19 -15.87 -13.84 -10.65
C SER A 19 -14.93 -13.23 -11.68
N ASN A 20 -14.31 -14.05 -12.51
CA ASN A 20 -13.44 -13.61 -13.61
C ASN A 20 -14.20 -13.08 -14.84
N ALA A 21 -15.54 -13.01 -14.81
CA ALA A 21 -16.34 -12.56 -15.95
C ALA A 21 -15.89 -11.19 -16.50
N PHE A 22 -15.42 -10.29 -15.63
CA PHE A 22 -14.92 -8.96 -16.03
C PHE A 22 -13.70 -9.03 -16.97
N MET A 23 -12.93 -10.12 -16.94
CA MET A 23 -11.78 -10.32 -17.85
C MET A 23 -12.21 -10.60 -19.29
N PHE A 24 -13.46 -11.01 -19.50
CA PHE A 24 -14.00 -11.43 -20.80
C PHE A 24 -15.00 -10.44 -21.38
N THR A 25 -15.24 -9.30 -20.72
CA THR A 25 -16.17 -8.26 -21.16
C THR A 25 -15.42 -6.95 -21.43
N THR A 26 -15.83 -6.23 -22.48
CA THR A 26 -15.29 -4.90 -22.79
C THR A 26 -15.88 -3.80 -21.90
N GLU A 27 -17.10 -4.02 -21.38
CA GLU A 27 -17.74 -3.11 -20.45
C GLU A 27 -17.23 -3.33 -19.02
N PRO A 28 -16.85 -2.26 -18.29
CA PRO A 28 -16.46 -2.39 -16.88
C PRO A 28 -17.63 -2.85 -16.02
N SER A 29 -17.37 -3.76 -15.08
CA SER A 29 -18.37 -4.18 -14.10
C SER A 29 -18.75 -3.03 -13.15
N PRO A 30 -19.90 -3.11 -12.46
CA PRO A 30 -20.29 -2.11 -11.46
C PRO A 30 -19.23 -1.93 -10.35
N GLU A 31 -18.55 -2.99 -9.95
CA GLU A 31 -17.43 -3.01 -9.01
C GLU A 31 -16.26 -2.19 -9.55
N THR A 32 -15.82 -2.46 -10.78
CA THR A 32 -14.74 -1.73 -11.46
C THR A 32 -15.07 -0.24 -11.61
N LYS A 33 -16.32 0.10 -11.97
CA LYS A 33 -16.75 1.51 -12.05
C LYS A 33 -16.67 2.21 -10.70
N ARG A 34 -17.15 1.58 -9.63
CA ARG A 34 -17.06 2.13 -8.26
C ARG A 34 -15.61 2.34 -7.82
N HIS A 35 -14.72 1.41 -8.17
CA HIS A 35 -13.30 1.52 -7.87
C HIS A 35 -12.62 2.64 -8.68
N ASP A 36 -12.93 2.77 -9.97
CA ASP A 36 -12.41 3.87 -10.80
C ASP A 36 -12.93 5.24 -10.32
N ASP A 37 -14.20 5.32 -9.94
CA ASP A 37 -14.81 6.56 -9.43
C ASP A 37 -14.15 7.03 -8.12
N ILE A 38 -13.83 6.12 -7.19
CA ILE A 38 -13.17 6.50 -5.93
C ILE A 38 -11.74 6.99 -6.18
N TRP A 39 -11.02 6.38 -7.13
CA TRP A 39 -9.70 6.84 -7.54
C TRP A 39 -9.74 8.21 -8.21
N LYS A 40 -10.72 8.46 -9.09
CA LYS A 40 -10.92 9.78 -9.71
C LYS A 40 -11.20 10.85 -8.67
N GLN A 41 -12.02 10.55 -7.67
CA GLN A 41 -12.30 11.46 -6.56
C GLN A 41 -11.03 11.73 -5.74
N TRP A 42 -10.23 10.70 -5.46
CA TRP A 42 -8.96 10.86 -4.75
C TRP A 42 -7.97 11.74 -5.52
N ILE A 43 -7.78 11.47 -6.82
CA ILE A 43 -6.87 12.23 -7.69
C ILE A 43 -7.29 13.71 -7.76
N ALA A 44 -8.59 13.99 -7.76
CA ALA A 44 -9.12 15.35 -7.75
C ALA A 44 -8.87 16.11 -6.43
N HIS A 45 -8.50 15.41 -5.34
CA HIS A 45 -8.33 15.94 -4.00
C HIS A 45 -7.01 15.47 -3.35
N MET A 46 -5.91 15.49 -4.11
CA MET A 46 -4.59 15.00 -3.64
C MET A 46 -3.82 15.98 -2.75
N GLU A 47 -4.33 17.18 -2.48
CA GLU A 47 -3.64 18.20 -1.68
C GLU A 47 -3.20 17.68 -0.30
N PRO A 48 -4.03 16.92 0.47
CA PRO A 48 -3.60 16.33 1.72
C PRO A 48 -2.46 15.33 1.56
N TRP A 49 -2.42 14.59 0.44
CA TRP A 49 -1.35 13.64 0.13
C TRP A 49 -0.02 14.35 -0.17
N TYR A 50 -0.06 15.46 -0.90
CA TYR A 50 1.14 16.27 -1.13
C TYR A 50 1.67 16.89 0.17
N ALA A 51 0.79 17.42 1.01
CA ALA A 51 1.17 17.94 2.33
C ALA A 51 1.78 16.84 3.22
N PHE A 52 1.22 15.64 3.20
CA PHE A 52 1.78 14.47 3.89
C PHE A 52 3.21 14.16 3.43
N ARG A 53 3.49 14.22 2.12
CA ARG A 53 4.83 13.98 1.59
C ARG A 53 5.82 15.07 1.98
N ASP A 54 5.40 16.32 2.00
CA ASP A 54 6.26 17.42 2.43
C ASP A 54 6.61 17.31 3.92
N GLU A 55 5.66 16.88 4.75
CA GLU A 55 5.91 16.56 6.16
C GLU A 55 6.91 15.39 6.31
N LEU A 56 6.77 14.31 5.51
CA LEU A 56 7.74 13.21 5.52
C LEU A 56 9.15 13.66 5.11
N ARG A 57 9.28 14.48 4.06
CA ARG A 57 10.58 15.01 3.62
C ARG A 57 11.23 15.87 4.69
N SER A 58 10.44 16.64 5.43
CA SER A 58 10.91 17.45 6.55
C SER A 58 11.39 16.59 7.71
N ALA A 59 10.64 15.52 8.05
CA ALA A 59 10.95 14.63 9.15
C ALA A 59 12.11 13.65 8.85
N LEU A 60 12.36 13.36 7.58
CA LEU A 60 13.37 12.40 7.10
C LEU A 60 14.27 13.05 6.03
N PRO A 61 15.02 14.11 6.37
CA PRO A 61 15.76 14.91 5.39
C PRO A 61 16.87 14.15 4.66
N ASP A 62 17.39 13.08 5.27
CA ASP A 62 18.45 12.24 4.71
C ASP A 62 17.91 11.11 3.81
N TYR A 63 16.59 10.98 3.69
CA TYR A 63 15.94 9.90 2.94
C TYR A 63 15.29 10.42 1.66
N THR A 64 15.28 9.57 0.64
CA THR A 64 14.48 9.85 -0.56
C THR A 64 13.04 9.39 -0.34
N ILE A 65 12.08 10.28 -0.61
CA ILE A 65 10.65 9.98 -0.50
C ILE A 65 10.05 9.77 -1.90
N GLY A 66 9.63 8.54 -2.19
CA GLY A 66 8.90 8.14 -3.39
C GLY A 66 7.40 8.08 -3.19
N GLU A 67 6.67 7.89 -4.29
CA GLU A 67 5.24 7.62 -4.27
C GLU A 67 4.83 6.76 -5.47
N THR A 68 3.73 6.02 -5.32
CA THR A 68 3.04 5.35 -6.42
C THR A 68 1.54 5.32 -6.16
N TYR A 69 0.76 5.42 -7.22
CA TYR A 69 -0.71 5.44 -7.18
C TYR A 69 -1.30 4.61 -8.33
N PRO A 70 -1.05 3.28 -8.37
CA PRO A 70 -1.64 2.43 -9.40
C PRO A 70 -3.17 2.47 -9.26
N SER A 71 -3.90 2.82 -10.30
CA SER A 71 -5.36 2.98 -10.25
C SER A 71 -6.14 1.68 -9.97
N MET A 72 -5.44 0.54 -9.95
CA MET A 72 -5.98 -0.78 -9.59
C MET A 72 -5.71 -1.17 -8.14
N ASP A 73 -4.86 -0.42 -7.43
CA ASP A 73 -4.57 -0.62 -6.00
C ASP A 73 -5.73 -0.11 -5.14
N GLY A 74 -5.80 -0.55 -3.88
CA GLY A 74 -6.79 -0.08 -2.90
C GLY A 74 -6.51 1.32 -2.34
N GLY A 75 -5.32 1.88 -2.62
CA GLY A 75 -4.98 3.28 -2.38
C GLY A 75 -3.53 3.64 -2.66
N PRO A 76 -3.14 4.91 -2.44
CA PRO A 76 -1.80 5.39 -2.75
C PRO A 76 -0.77 4.89 -1.75
N ARG A 77 0.48 4.82 -2.21
CA ARG A 77 1.64 4.36 -1.44
C ARG A 77 2.74 5.40 -1.47
N CYS A 78 3.39 5.61 -0.33
CA CYS A 78 4.62 6.38 -0.20
C CYS A 78 5.76 5.43 0.16
N MET A 79 6.97 5.79 -0.24
CA MET A 79 8.15 4.96 -0.02
C MET A 79 9.25 5.82 0.59
N VAL A 80 9.88 5.30 1.63
CA VAL A 80 11.10 5.87 2.20
C VAL A 80 12.25 4.95 1.83
N TYR A 81 13.08 5.40 0.91
CA TYR A 81 14.19 4.59 0.39
C TYR A 81 15.39 4.67 1.32
N LEU A 82 16.03 3.52 1.55
CA LEU A 82 17.30 3.45 2.26
C LEU A 82 18.34 4.35 1.57
N PRO A 83 19.05 5.24 2.29
CA PRO A 83 20.09 6.09 1.71
C PRO A 83 21.20 5.25 1.09
N LYS A 84 21.76 5.71 -0.05
CA LYS A 84 22.74 4.95 -0.84
C LYS A 84 24.00 4.58 -0.05
N GLU A 85 24.38 5.46 0.87
CA GLU A 85 25.52 5.31 1.75
C GLU A 85 25.34 4.17 2.76
N SER A 86 24.09 3.74 2.98
CA SER A 86 23.71 2.67 3.90
C SER A 86 23.41 1.33 3.19
N TRP A 87 23.61 1.26 1.87
CA TRP A 87 23.32 0.05 1.10
C TRP A 87 24.30 -1.08 1.42
N PHE A 88 23.76 -2.28 1.56
CA PHE A 88 24.50 -3.54 1.62
C PHE A 88 24.32 -4.31 0.31
N PRO A 89 25.26 -5.17 -0.12
CA PRO A 89 25.09 -5.94 -1.34
C PRO A 89 23.84 -6.83 -1.35
N GLN A 90 23.45 -7.36 -0.19
CA GLN A 90 22.29 -8.23 0.00
C GLN A 90 21.52 -7.75 1.24
N SER A 91 20.18 -7.84 1.20
CA SER A 91 19.30 -7.48 2.33
C SER A 91 19.14 -5.97 2.61
N ASN A 92 18.93 -5.16 1.58
CA ASN A 92 18.45 -3.78 1.77
C ASN A 92 16.95 -3.77 1.99
N TRP A 93 16.43 -2.70 2.60
CA TRP A 93 15.03 -2.60 2.95
C TRP A 93 14.54 -1.16 2.80
N ASP A 94 13.45 -0.96 2.05
CA ASP A 94 12.73 0.32 1.98
C ASP A 94 11.40 0.24 2.75
N VAL A 95 11.01 1.34 3.40
CA VAL A 95 9.72 1.41 4.10
C VAL A 95 8.64 1.87 3.13
N VAL A 96 7.45 1.26 3.21
CA VAL A 96 6.28 1.60 2.42
C VAL A 96 5.11 1.89 3.33
N GLY A 97 4.57 3.10 3.25
CA GLY A 97 3.32 3.48 3.90
C GLY A 97 2.19 3.54 2.88
N CYS A 98 1.12 2.80 3.11
CA CYS A 98 -0.07 2.82 2.26
C CYS A 98 -1.31 3.19 3.05
N VAL A 99 -2.21 3.94 2.42
CA VAL A 99 -3.51 4.30 2.99
C VAL A 99 -4.60 3.70 2.13
N SER A 100 -5.69 3.25 2.73
CA SER A 100 -6.82 2.70 1.98
C SER A 100 -7.78 3.81 1.56
N LEU A 101 -8.26 3.76 0.32
CA LEU A 101 -9.37 4.61 -0.14
C LEU A 101 -10.73 4.08 0.34
N LEU A 102 -10.80 2.79 0.68
CA LEU A 102 -12.06 2.11 1.00
C LEU A 102 -12.41 2.18 2.50
N ALA A 103 -11.43 2.38 3.36
CA ALA A 103 -11.61 2.46 4.81
C ALA A 103 -10.56 3.40 5.44
N PRO A 104 -10.84 4.02 6.60
CA PRO A 104 -9.92 4.94 7.27
C PRO A 104 -8.79 4.19 8.00
N VAL A 105 -8.04 3.40 7.25
CA VAL A 105 -6.98 2.52 7.74
C VAL A 105 -5.72 2.66 6.90
N TYR A 106 -4.58 2.39 7.52
CA TYR A 106 -3.28 2.40 6.86
C TYR A 106 -2.48 1.15 7.21
N PHE A 107 -1.48 0.83 6.40
CA PHE A 107 -0.50 -0.20 6.71
C PHE A 107 0.89 0.33 6.41
N VAL A 108 1.86 -0.02 7.27
CA VAL A 108 3.28 0.22 7.00
C VAL A 108 3.95 -1.14 6.96
N TYR A 109 4.72 -1.36 5.91
CA TYR A 109 5.51 -2.56 5.68
C TYR A 109 6.83 -2.14 5.08
N GLY A 110 7.66 -3.10 4.68
CA GLY A 110 8.66 -2.70 3.69
C GLY A 110 9.01 -3.76 2.69
N VAL A 111 9.93 -3.38 1.84
CA VAL A 111 10.31 -4.16 0.67
C VAL A 111 11.81 -4.40 0.74
N GLU A 112 12.14 -5.67 0.88
CA GLU A 112 13.52 -6.14 0.82
C GLU A 112 13.99 -6.21 -0.63
N TRP A 113 15.25 -5.87 -0.88
CA TRP A 113 15.85 -5.96 -2.21
C TRP A 113 17.37 -6.13 -2.14
N ASP A 114 17.95 -6.64 -3.24
CA ASP A 114 19.38 -6.89 -3.38
C ASP A 114 20.03 -5.86 -4.32
N TYR A 115 21.26 -5.44 -4.03
CA TYR A 115 22.04 -4.57 -4.93
C TYR A 115 23.03 -5.40 -5.74
N ILE A 116 22.61 -5.82 -6.94
CA ILE A 116 23.38 -6.73 -7.80
C ILE A 116 23.65 -6.04 -9.14
N ASP A 117 24.92 -6.08 -9.57
CA ASP A 117 25.39 -5.51 -10.85
C ASP A 117 24.97 -4.05 -11.06
N GLY A 118 25.04 -3.25 -9.99
CA GLY A 118 24.74 -1.82 -10.02
C GLY A 118 23.25 -1.48 -10.04
N ARG A 119 22.35 -2.46 -9.83
CA ARG A 119 20.90 -2.28 -9.89
C ARG A 119 20.20 -2.91 -8.68
N ARG A 120 19.07 -2.33 -8.29
CA ARG A 120 18.15 -2.92 -7.30
C ARG A 120 17.39 -4.06 -7.97
N GLN A 121 17.37 -5.23 -7.33
CA GLN A 121 16.74 -6.45 -7.86
C GLN A 121 16.09 -7.26 -6.73
N ASN A 122 15.34 -8.30 -7.09
CA ASN A 122 14.73 -9.26 -6.14
C ASN A 122 13.85 -8.62 -5.05
N PHE A 123 12.98 -7.71 -5.45
CA PHE A 123 12.06 -7.04 -4.53
C PHE A 123 11.10 -8.05 -3.87
N ARG A 124 11.01 -7.99 -2.55
CA ARG A 124 10.16 -8.87 -1.73
C ARG A 124 9.49 -8.06 -0.63
N ALA A 125 8.17 -7.97 -0.67
CA ALA A 125 7.41 -7.41 0.45
C ALA A 125 7.63 -8.23 1.73
N SER A 126 7.84 -7.54 2.84
CA SER A 126 8.02 -8.09 4.17
C SER A 126 7.11 -7.36 5.16
N PHE A 127 6.28 -8.12 5.86
CA PHE A 127 5.40 -7.63 6.93
C PHE A 127 6.01 -7.85 8.33
N GLU A 128 7.31 -8.18 8.36
CA GLU A 128 8.09 -8.31 9.59
C GLU A 128 8.55 -6.94 10.11
N GLN A 129 9.04 -6.93 11.34
CA GLN A 129 9.59 -5.72 11.94
C GLN A 129 10.79 -5.21 11.12
N PRO A 130 10.87 -3.90 10.85
CA PRO A 130 11.97 -3.32 10.10
C PRO A 130 13.32 -3.54 10.80
N PRO A 131 14.42 -3.55 10.04
CA PRO A 131 15.76 -3.64 10.57
C PRO A 131 16.08 -2.33 11.31
N PRO A 132 17.06 -2.33 12.24
CA PRO A 132 17.32 -1.16 13.09
C PRO A 132 17.54 0.17 12.34
N ASN A 133 18.13 0.12 11.14
CA ASN A 133 18.37 1.28 10.30
C ASN A 133 17.10 1.85 9.63
N MET A 134 15.99 1.10 9.59
CA MET A 134 14.72 1.53 9.01
C MET A 134 13.57 1.59 10.03
N ALA A 135 13.82 1.23 11.30
CA ALA A 135 12.82 1.30 12.37
C ALA A 135 12.33 2.74 12.65
N TRP A 136 13.21 3.73 12.56
CA TRP A 136 12.81 5.14 12.70
C TRP A 136 11.98 5.64 11.51
N PRO A 137 12.41 5.46 10.24
CA PRO A 137 11.56 5.72 9.07
C PRO A 137 10.16 5.11 9.15
N ASP A 138 10.06 3.84 9.53
CA ASP A 138 8.79 3.13 9.72
C ASP A 138 7.84 3.86 10.69
N GLN A 139 8.36 4.20 11.88
CA GLN A 139 7.59 4.94 12.89
C GLN A 139 7.17 6.33 12.42
N VAL A 140 8.06 7.06 11.73
CA VAL A 140 7.75 8.39 11.20
C VAL A 140 6.63 8.31 10.17
N VAL A 141 6.65 7.33 9.27
CA VAL A 141 5.60 7.13 8.29
C VAL A 141 4.26 6.88 8.99
N ALA A 142 4.21 5.93 9.94
CA ALA A 142 3.00 5.62 10.70
C ALA A 142 2.44 6.85 11.43
N MET A 143 3.26 7.53 12.23
CA MET A 143 2.84 8.73 12.98
C MET A 143 2.35 9.85 12.07
N THR A 144 3.01 10.03 10.92
CA THR A 144 2.64 11.10 9.98
C THR A 144 1.31 10.78 9.30
N ILE A 145 1.04 9.52 8.94
CA ILE A 145 -0.25 9.10 8.41
C ILE A 145 -1.36 9.35 9.44
N GLU A 146 -1.16 8.93 10.70
CA GLU A 146 -2.14 9.14 11.77
C GLU A 146 -2.43 10.61 12.01
N LYS A 147 -1.38 11.44 12.08
CA LYS A 147 -1.48 12.89 12.27
C LYS A 147 -2.25 13.57 11.14
N MET A 148 -1.95 13.21 9.89
CA MET A 148 -2.47 13.92 8.72
C MET A 148 -3.85 13.44 8.27
N PHE A 149 -4.13 12.14 8.39
CA PHE A 149 -5.38 11.55 7.88
C PHE A 149 -6.33 11.09 9.00
N GLY A 150 -5.87 10.98 10.24
CA GLY A 150 -6.67 10.44 11.35
C GLY A 150 -6.99 8.95 11.20
N PHE A 151 -6.23 8.24 10.35
CA PHE A 151 -6.44 6.82 10.07
C PHE A 151 -5.92 5.95 11.21
N SER A 152 -6.41 4.71 11.28
CA SER A 152 -5.96 3.73 12.29
C SER A 152 -5.05 2.69 11.65
N ALA A 153 -4.01 2.28 12.37
CA ALA A 153 -3.13 1.20 11.94
C ALA A 153 -3.96 -0.07 11.69
N PHE A 154 -3.73 -0.70 10.54
CA PHE A 154 -4.40 -1.94 10.20
C PHE A 154 -3.61 -3.14 10.73
N PRO A 155 -4.19 -3.99 11.60
CA PRO A 155 -3.48 -5.11 12.19
C PRO A 155 -3.03 -6.14 11.15
N ARG A 156 -1.82 -6.68 11.31
CA ARG A 156 -1.28 -7.73 10.43
C ARG A 156 -2.17 -8.96 10.37
N GLU A 157 -2.76 -9.35 11.50
CA GLU A 157 -3.65 -10.51 11.59
C GLU A 157 -4.91 -10.33 10.72
N LEU A 158 -5.37 -9.08 10.56
CA LEU A 158 -6.47 -8.77 9.65
C LEU A 158 -5.98 -8.66 8.20
N ALA A 159 -4.77 -8.14 7.97
CA ALA A 159 -4.14 -8.05 6.65
C ALA A 159 -4.05 -9.40 5.93
N GLU A 160 -3.74 -10.46 6.68
CA GLU A 160 -3.62 -11.82 6.17
C GLU A 160 -4.98 -12.56 6.04
N THR A 161 -6.10 -11.93 6.39
CA THR A 161 -7.43 -12.53 6.25
C THR A 161 -7.76 -12.79 4.77
N PRO A 162 -8.04 -14.04 4.35
CA PRO A 162 -8.43 -14.35 2.98
C PRO A 162 -9.77 -13.71 2.61
N VAL A 163 -9.88 -13.24 1.37
CA VAL A 163 -11.11 -12.67 0.81
C VAL A 163 -11.31 -13.21 -0.59
N PRO A 164 -12.43 -13.89 -0.90
CA PRO A 164 -12.65 -14.54 -2.19
C PRO A 164 -13.07 -13.54 -3.26
N LEU A 165 -12.19 -12.59 -3.58
CA LEU A 165 -12.37 -11.52 -4.56
C LEU A 165 -11.12 -11.41 -5.44
N TYR A 166 -11.28 -10.90 -6.65
CA TYR A 166 -10.17 -10.55 -7.53
C TYR A 166 -9.61 -9.19 -7.13
N ALA A 167 -8.29 -9.09 -6.89
CA ALA A 167 -7.58 -7.82 -6.70
C ALA A 167 -6.56 -7.66 -7.84
N GLY A 168 -6.90 -6.86 -8.85
CA GLY A 168 -6.13 -6.84 -10.09
C GLY A 168 -6.18 -8.20 -10.80
N LEU A 169 -5.01 -8.81 -11.02
CA LEU A 169 -4.88 -10.17 -11.58
C LEU A 169 -4.75 -11.25 -10.49
N LEU A 170 -4.78 -10.88 -9.21
CA LEU A 170 -4.68 -11.83 -8.12
C LEU A 170 -5.99 -12.61 -7.98
N GLU A 171 -5.89 -13.94 -7.98
CA GLU A 171 -7.04 -14.84 -7.92
C GLU A 171 -7.65 -14.89 -6.50
N PRO A 172 -8.96 -15.15 -6.36
CA PRO A 172 -9.66 -15.23 -5.07
C PRO A 172 -9.03 -16.15 -4.02
N SER A 173 -8.29 -17.19 -4.44
CA SER A 173 -7.58 -18.10 -3.53
C SER A 173 -6.35 -17.49 -2.86
N GLU A 174 -5.79 -16.43 -3.44
CA GLU A 174 -4.57 -15.76 -3.00
C GLU A 174 -4.86 -14.37 -2.43
N THR A 175 -6.03 -13.81 -2.73
CA THR A 175 -6.45 -12.49 -2.27
C THR A 175 -6.73 -12.44 -0.76
N THR A 176 -6.28 -11.34 -0.13
CA THR A 176 -6.49 -11.04 1.29
C THR A 176 -7.08 -9.64 1.46
N LEU A 177 -7.42 -9.27 2.70
CA LEU A 177 -7.80 -7.90 3.02
C LEU A 177 -6.68 -6.90 2.72
N PHE A 178 -5.40 -7.26 2.91
CA PHE A 178 -4.30 -6.40 2.49
C PHE A 178 -4.36 -6.06 1.00
N HIS A 179 -4.53 -7.09 0.17
CA HIS A 179 -4.55 -6.94 -1.28
C HIS A 179 -5.67 -6.03 -1.79
N THR A 180 -6.83 -6.11 -1.13
CA THR A 180 -8.02 -5.32 -1.50
C THR A 180 -8.07 -3.95 -0.86
N LEU A 181 -7.45 -3.74 0.31
CA LEU A 181 -7.45 -2.44 0.96
C LEU A 181 -6.28 -1.55 0.52
N PHE A 182 -5.17 -2.12 0.07
CA PHE A 182 -3.94 -1.37 -0.20
C PHE A 182 -3.35 -1.66 -1.58
N THR A 183 -2.85 -2.86 -1.86
CA THR A 183 -2.21 -3.16 -3.15
C THR A 183 -2.17 -4.66 -3.42
N SER A 184 -2.44 -5.06 -4.67
CA SER A 184 -2.32 -6.46 -5.10
C SER A 184 -0.87 -6.90 -5.35
N ASP A 185 0.08 -5.95 -5.40
CA ASP A 185 1.47 -6.21 -5.76
C ASP A 185 2.43 -5.42 -4.84
N PRO A 186 2.54 -5.82 -3.55
CA PRO A 186 3.29 -5.05 -2.56
C PRO A 186 4.80 -4.99 -2.82
N SER A 187 5.36 -5.93 -3.58
CA SER A 187 6.78 -5.92 -3.94
C SER A 187 7.10 -4.91 -5.05
N ASN A 188 6.10 -4.46 -5.79
CA ASN A 188 6.28 -3.57 -6.93
C ASN A 188 6.33 -2.11 -6.48
N ILE A 189 7.57 -1.62 -6.36
CA ILE A 189 7.91 -0.23 -6.05
C ILE A 189 8.84 0.35 -7.12
N PRO A 190 8.77 1.66 -7.43
CA PRO A 190 9.70 2.35 -8.32
C PRO A 190 11.15 2.39 -7.82
#